data_AF-A0A9P3AV46-F1
#
_entry.id   AF-A0A9P3AV46-F1
#
_cell.length_a   1.000
_cell.length_b   1.000
_cell.length_c   1.000
_cell.angle_alpha   90.00
_cell.angle_beta   90.00
_cell.angle_gamma   90.00
#
_symmetry.space_group_name_H-M   'P 1'
#
loop_
_entity.id
_entity.type
_entity.pdbx_description
1 polymer ?
#
loop_
_entity_poly.entity_id
_entity_poly.type
_entity_poly.pdbx_seq_one_letter_code
_entity_poly.pdbx_strand_id
1 'polypeptide(L)'
;MLQEGKIKAQASLLENNLEISEAPNSKQNLINLFMDFLSCDYPHIKTKKELVNALAKQSFYYSGELKRYMSNAGNESENFYRKFNELFKDFQVSMQYRYDIADFCGVYAQSLVYGLLLTRLTKSTEFDETKLDYLSEMPYEYRLLYEFLNTGCGESKYLPGIVVVALKNIAKNINLINIAEINHEFEKEGKGESGIAVYLYEDFLKEYDKLKGTEERKESGVYLIKTKFNKSYGCLDKDVKVLDFACGTGTFINSVYELMLCKSQSPLERQSVKKR
;
A
#
# COMPACT_ATOMS: atom_id res chain seq x y z
N MET A 1 13.20 -9.04 -6.22
CA MET A 1 14.38 -8.43 -6.85
C MET A 1 14.55 -7.04 -6.28
N LEU A 2 15.65 -6.80 -5.58
CA LEU A 2 16.05 -5.50 -5.03
C LEU A 2 16.22 -4.51 -6.19
N GLN A 3 15.92 -3.21 -5.98
CA GLN A 3 16.24 -2.17 -6.97
C GLN A 3 17.68 -2.33 -7.45
N GLU A 4 17.96 -2.04 -8.73
CA GLU A 4 19.34 -1.90 -9.22
C GLU A 4 20.00 -0.75 -8.45
N GLY A 5 20.61 -1.09 -7.32
CA GLY A 5 21.31 -0.18 -6.45
C GLY A 5 22.59 0.26 -7.15
N LYS A 6 22.86 1.56 -7.15
CA LYS A 6 24.18 2.07 -7.52
C LYS A 6 25.17 1.66 -6.43
N ILE A 7 26.24 0.94 -6.80
CA ILE A 7 27.33 0.63 -5.88
C ILE A 7 27.95 1.96 -5.43
N LYS A 8 27.75 2.33 -4.15
CA LYS A 8 28.33 3.54 -3.55
C LYS A 8 29.73 3.32 -3.00
N ALA A 9 30.01 2.12 -2.52
CA ALA A 9 31.30 1.72 -1.98
C ALA A 9 31.44 0.19 -2.07
N GLN A 10 32.67 -0.29 -2.18
CA GLN A 10 33.01 -1.71 -2.20
C GLN A 10 34.29 -1.90 -1.37
N ALA A 11 34.32 -2.96 -0.57
CA ALA A 11 35.52 -3.39 0.15
C ALA A 11 35.74 -4.89 -0.14
N SER A 12 36.98 -5.28 -0.41
CA SER A 12 37.36 -6.67 -0.64
C SER A 12 38.06 -7.23 0.60
N LEU A 13 37.57 -8.37 1.08
CA LEU A 13 38.19 -9.12 2.18
C LEU A 13 39.00 -10.32 1.67
N LEU A 14 38.61 -10.85 0.52
CA LEU A 14 39.23 -11.99 -0.13
C LEU A 14 39.77 -11.58 -1.50
N GLU A 15 40.93 -12.11 -1.85
CA GLU A 15 41.45 -12.09 -3.21
C GLU A 15 40.71 -13.13 -4.07
N ASN A 16 40.93 -13.09 -5.39
CA ASN A 16 40.24 -13.97 -6.35
C ASN A 16 40.49 -15.47 -6.10
N ASN A 17 41.52 -15.82 -5.31
CA ASN A 17 41.89 -17.17 -4.89
C ASN A 17 41.35 -17.55 -3.50
N LEU A 18 40.44 -16.75 -2.92
CA LEU A 18 39.88 -16.93 -1.56
C LEU A 18 40.91 -16.75 -0.43
N GLU A 19 42.08 -16.19 -0.70
CA GLU A 19 43.02 -15.78 0.35
C GLU A 19 42.60 -14.45 0.97
N ILE A 20 42.87 -14.26 2.26
CA ILE A 20 42.56 -13.01 2.96
C ILE A 20 43.45 -11.92 2.40
N SER A 21 42.85 -10.84 1.91
CA SER A 21 43.57 -9.68 1.37
C SER A 21 44.49 -9.09 2.43
N GLU A 22 45.81 -9.13 2.18
CA GLU A 22 46.84 -8.51 3.02
C GLU A 22 46.96 -6.99 2.77
N ALA A 23 46.17 -6.43 1.87
CA ALA A 23 46.25 -5.01 1.55
C ALA A 23 46.06 -4.17 2.83
N PRO A 24 46.94 -3.18 3.07
CA PRO A 24 46.88 -2.37 4.28
C PRO A 24 45.51 -1.71 4.38
N ASN A 25 44.90 -1.80 5.56
CA ASN A 25 43.56 -1.29 5.86
C ASN A 25 42.37 -2.10 5.31
N SER A 26 42.53 -3.29 4.72
CA SER A 26 41.38 -4.11 4.24
C SER A 26 40.30 -4.33 5.31
N LYS A 27 40.73 -4.68 6.53
CA LYS A 27 39.85 -4.83 7.70
C LYS A 27 39.17 -3.51 8.08
N GLN A 28 39.91 -2.40 8.09
CA GLN A 28 39.38 -1.09 8.45
C GLN A 28 38.40 -0.56 7.40
N ASN A 29 38.67 -0.79 6.11
CA ASN A 29 37.78 -0.44 5.01
C ASN A 29 36.47 -1.22 5.08
N LEU A 30 36.52 -2.50 5.47
CA LEU A 30 35.31 -3.30 5.69
C LEU A 30 34.52 -2.81 6.91
N ILE A 31 35.20 -2.50 8.02
CA ILE A 31 34.56 -1.91 9.20
C ILE A 31 33.90 -0.57 8.83
N ASN A 32 34.61 0.30 8.11
CA ASN A 32 34.06 1.58 7.65
C ASN A 32 32.87 1.37 6.70
N LEU A 33 32.93 0.40 5.79
CA LEU A 33 31.81 0.06 4.91
C LEU A 33 30.58 -0.40 5.71
N PHE A 34 30.78 -1.25 6.72
CA PHE A 34 29.70 -1.66 7.62
C PHE A 34 29.18 -0.49 8.44
N MET A 35 30.06 0.36 8.97
CA MET A 35 29.65 1.55 9.71
C MET A 35 28.86 2.51 8.81
N ASP A 36 29.30 2.77 7.58
CA ASP A 36 28.60 3.60 6.60
C ASP A 36 27.23 3.01 6.22
N PHE A 37 27.17 1.69 6.05
CA PHE A 37 25.91 0.97 5.81
C PHE A 37 24.95 1.07 7.00
N LEU A 38 25.46 0.87 8.22
CA LEU A 38 24.68 0.92 9.46
C LEU A 38 24.31 2.35 9.88
N SER A 39 25.09 3.35 9.47
CA SER A 39 24.87 4.79 9.75
C SER A 39 23.93 5.44 8.73
N CYS A 40 23.47 4.71 7.72
CA CYS A 40 22.44 5.21 6.81
C CYS A 40 21.09 5.28 7.53
N ASP A 41 20.84 6.39 8.23
CA ASP A 41 19.48 6.79 8.62
C ASP A 41 18.74 7.24 7.37
N TYR A 42 17.76 6.46 6.93
CA TYR A 42 16.89 6.95 5.87
C TYR A 42 15.47 6.43 5.97
N PRO A 43 14.52 7.33 6.28
CA PRO A 43 13.29 7.37 5.53
C PRO A 43 13.63 7.77 4.07
N HIS A 44 13.76 6.76 3.21
CA HIS A 44 14.18 6.90 1.81
C HIS A 44 13.04 7.14 0.83
N ILE A 45 11.79 6.87 1.23
CA ILE A 45 10.64 7.02 0.34
C ILE A 45 10.08 8.42 0.53
N LYS A 46 10.45 9.32 -0.39
CA LYS A 46 10.11 10.75 -0.32
C LYS A 46 9.21 11.20 -1.46
N THR A 47 9.16 10.42 -2.54
CA THR A 47 8.35 10.71 -3.71
C THR A 47 7.20 9.72 -3.87
N LYS A 48 6.11 10.17 -4.50
CA LYS A 48 4.94 9.37 -4.86
C LYS A 48 5.36 8.16 -5.70
N LYS A 49 6.28 8.36 -6.65
CA LYS A 49 6.80 7.29 -7.50
C LYS A 49 7.54 6.21 -6.68
N GLU A 50 8.39 6.61 -5.74
CA GLU A 50 9.08 5.67 -4.85
C GLU A 50 8.10 4.93 -3.96
N LEU A 51 7.10 5.65 -3.43
CA LEU A 51 6.06 5.08 -2.57
C LEU A 51 5.25 4.02 -3.29
N VAL A 52 4.70 4.34 -4.47
CA VAL A 52 3.98 3.39 -5.33
C VAL A 52 4.81 2.15 -5.62
N ASN A 53 6.07 2.32 -5.99
CA ASN A 53 6.99 1.21 -6.26
C ASN A 53 7.24 0.34 -5.02
N ALA A 54 7.44 0.95 -3.85
CA ALA A 54 7.68 0.23 -2.61
C ALA A 54 6.45 -0.60 -2.23
N LEU A 55 5.25 0.01 -2.23
CA LEU A 55 4.00 -0.67 -1.90
C LEU A 55 3.72 -1.83 -2.86
N ALA A 56 3.90 -1.63 -4.16
CA ALA A 56 3.72 -2.66 -5.18
C ALA A 56 4.65 -3.86 -4.95
N LYS A 57 5.94 -3.60 -4.71
CA LYS A 57 6.93 -4.65 -4.44
C LYS A 57 6.65 -5.41 -3.15
N GLN A 58 6.28 -4.72 -2.08
CA GLN A 58 5.95 -5.36 -0.80
C GLN A 58 4.69 -6.22 -0.92
N SER A 59 3.65 -5.72 -1.60
CA SER A 59 2.43 -6.48 -1.88
C SER A 59 2.70 -7.70 -2.75
N PHE A 60 3.55 -7.56 -3.78
CA PHE A 60 3.89 -8.65 -4.69
C PHE A 60 4.69 -9.74 -3.98
N TYR A 61 5.69 -9.33 -3.19
CA TYR A 61 6.46 -10.24 -2.33
C TYR A 61 5.53 -11.01 -1.39
N TYR A 62 4.68 -10.30 -0.63
CA TYR A 62 3.80 -10.93 0.34
C TYR A 62 2.77 -11.86 -0.30
N SER A 63 2.21 -11.47 -1.45
CA SER A 63 1.37 -12.36 -2.27
C SER A 63 2.10 -13.65 -2.63
N GLY A 64 3.38 -13.58 -3.01
CA GLY A 64 4.21 -14.74 -3.30
C GLY A 64 4.42 -15.66 -2.09
N GLU A 65 4.67 -15.08 -0.92
CA GLU A 65 4.83 -15.83 0.33
C GLU A 65 3.53 -16.52 0.75
N LEU A 66 2.38 -15.84 0.64
CA LEU A 66 1.07 -16.44 0.87
C LEU A 66 0.79 -17.57 -0.12
N LYS A 67 1.02 -17.36 -1.43
CA LYS A 67 0.86 -18.41 -2.45
C LYS A 67 1.70 -19.64 -2.14
N ARG A 68 2.98 -19.45 -1.77
CA ARG A 68 3.89 -20.56 -1.41
C ARG A 68 3.36 -21.32 -0.20
N TYR A 69 2.84 -20.61 0.80
CA TYR A 69 2.26 -21.23 1.98
C TYR A 69 0.96 -21.99 1.66
N MET A 70 0.05 -21.37 0.90
CA MET A 70 -1.26 -21.95 0.56
C MET A 70 -1.18 -23.08 -0.49
N SER A 71 -0.11 -23.16 -1.28
CA SER A 71 0.09 -24.25 -2.26
C SER A 71 0.73 -25.50 -1.66
N ASN A 72 1.21 -25.43 -0.42
CA ASN A 72 1.85 -26.56 0.24
C ASN A 72 0.81 -27.38 1.03
N ALA A 73 0.46 -28.56 0.50
CA ALA A 73 -0.50 -29.48 1.14
C ALA A 73 -0.10 -29.91 2.57
N GLY A 74 1.19 -29.85 2.91
CA GLY A 74 1.67 -30.10 4.28
C GLY A 74 1.15 -29.08 5.31
N ASN A 75 0.63 -27.94 4.86
CA ASN A 75 0.08 -26.90 5.73
C ASN A 75 -1.44 -27.05 5.97
N GLU A 76 -2.13 -28.02 5.37
CA GLU A 76 -3.60 -28.10 5.42
C GLU A 76 -4.19 -28.20 6.84
N SER A 77 -3.47 -28.87 7.75
CA SER A 77 -3.86 -28.99 9.16
C SER A 77 -3.65 -27.71 9.97
N GLU A 78 -2.80 -26.80 9.48
CA GLU A 78 -2.44 -25.56 10.17
C GLU A 78 -3.65 -24.64 10.32
N ASN A 79 -3.74 -23.98 11.47
CA ASN A 79 -4.86 -23.10 11.79
C ASN A 79 -4.94 -21.92 10.80
N PHE A 80 -3.80 -21.31 10.51
CA PHE A 80 -3.72 -20.21 9.54
C PHE A 80 -4.20 -20.65 8.15
N TYR A 81 -3.79 -21.82 7.66
CA TYR A 81 -4.22 -22.34 6.36
C TYR A 81 -5.75 -22.49 6.28
N ARG A 82 -6.37 -23.06 7.32
CA ARG A 82 -7.83 -23.27 7.37
C ARG A 82 -8.58 -21.95 7.40
N LYS A 83 -8.21 -21.03 8.30
CA LYS A 83 -8.84 -19.71 8.42
C LYS A 83 -8.71 -18.89 7.14
N PHE A 84 -7.53 -18.91 6.51
CA PHE A 84 -7.31 -18.17 5.27
C PHE A 84 -8.16 -18.73 4.12
N ASN A 85 -8.35 -20.05 4.07
CA ASN A 85 -9.27 -20.68 3.10
C ASN A 85 -10.75 -20.41 3.40
N GLU A 86 -11.14 -20.33 4.67
CA GLU A 86 -12.50 -19.92 5.06
C GLU A 86 -12.78 -18.49 4.62
N LEU A 87 -11.86 -17.55 4.91
CA LEU A 87 -11.93 -16.18 4.44
C LEU A 87 -12.04 -16.10 2.91
N PHE A 88 -11.25 -16.89 2.19
CA PHE A 88 -11.32 -16.95 0.73
C PHE A 88 -12.71 -17.36 0.22
N LYS A 89 -13.32 -18.40 0.82
CA LYS A 89 -14.67 -18.85 0.46
C LYS A 89 -15.71 -17.77 0.72
N ASP A 90 -15.65 -17.15 1.90
CA ASP A 90 -16.58 -16.08 2.29
C ASP A 90 -16.44 -14.86 1.37
N PHE A 91 -15.20 -14.53 0.98
CA PHE A 91 -14.90 -13.47 0.02
C PHE A 91 -15.51 -13.75 -1.36
N GLN A 92 -15.37 -14.96 -1.90
CA GLN A 92 -15.97 -15.34 -3.19
C GLN A 92 -17.50 -15.23 -3.18
N VAL A 93 -18.14 -15.67 -2.09
CA VAL A 93 -19.60 -15.54 -1.90
C VAL A 93 -20.02 -14.07 -1.87
N SER A 94 -19.31 -13.27 -1.09
CA SER A 94 -19.60 -11.83 -0.91
C SER A 94 -19.43 -11.05 -2.22
N MET A 95 -18.38 -11.35 -2.99
CA MET A 95 -18.10 -10.70 -4.26
C MET A 95 -18.94 -11.21 -5.43
N GLN A 96 -19.68 -12.31 -5.24
CA GLN A 96 -20.39 -13.03 -6.32
C GLN A 96 -19.49 -13.31 -7.53
N TYR A 97 -18.20 -13.56 -7.28
CA TYR A 97 -17.19 -13.74 -8.31
C TYR A 97 -16.24 -14.89 -7.94
N ARG A 98 -15.88 -15.70 -8.93
CA ARG A 98 -14.97 -16.84 -8.75
C ARG A 98 -13.52 -16.39 -8.89
N TYR A 99 -12.82 -16.36 -7.77
CA TYR A 99 -11.37 -16.19 -7.71
C TYR A 99 -10.64 -17.53 -7.63
N ASP A 100 -9.39 -17.60 -8.08
CA ASP A 100 -8.44 -18.62 -7.63
C ASP A 100 -7.83 -18.18 -6.28
N ILE A 101 -7.44 -19.12 -5.43
CA ILE A 101 -6.76 -18.83 -4.16
C ILE A 101 -5.45 -18.06 -4.40
N ALA A 102 -4.76 -18.33 -5.51
CA ALA A 102 -3.56 -17.60 -5.89
C ALA A 102 -3.85 -16.12 -6.18
N ASP A 103 -4.96 -15.82 -6.87
CA ASP A 103 -5.39 -14.44 -7.11
C ASP A 103 -5.86 -13.76 -5.81
N PHE A 104 -6.57 -14.50 -4.96
CA PHE A 104 -6.99 -14.02 -3.65
C PHE A 104 -5.79 -13.64 -2.77
N CYS A 105 -4.70 -14.41 -2.79
CA CYS A 105 -3.45 -14.04 -2.10
C CYS A 105 -2.92 -12.68 -2.60
N GLY A 106 -3.13 -12.34 -3.88
CA GLY A 106 -2.81 -11.03 -4.45
C GLY A 106 -3.69 -9.92 -3.90
N VAL A 107 -5.01 -10.13 -3.94
CA VAL A 107 -6.01 -9.19 -3.39
C VAL A 107 -5.72 -8.92 -1.92
N TYR A 108 -5.58 -9.97 -1.12
CA TYR A 108 -5.31 -9.89 0.30
C TYR A 108 -4.00 -9.14 0.59
N ALA A 109 -2.93 -9.44 -0.14
CA ALA A 109 -1.64 -8.77 0.04
C ALA A 109 -1.69 -7.28 -0.30
N GLN A 110 -2.40 -6.91 -1.38
CA GLN A 110 -2.62 -5.51 -1.75
C GLN A 110 -3.41 -4.77 -0.66
N SER A 111 -4.50 -5.38 -0.18
CA SER A 111 -5.32 -4.83 0.90
C SER A 111 -4.53 -4.65 2.19
N LEU A 112 -3.68 -5.61 2.56
CA LEU A 112 -2.87 -5.54 3.77
C LEU A 112 -1.86 -4.39 3.69
N VAL A 113 -1.02 -4.36 2.65
CA VAL A 113 0.05 -3.37 2.53
C VAL A 113 -0.52 -1.97 2.40
N TYR A 114 -1.60 -1.81 1.63
CA TYR A 114 -2.27 -0.52 1.51
C TYR A 114 -2.95 -0.10 2.82
N GLY A 115 -3.60 -1.04 3.53
CA GLY A 115 -4.17 -0.78 4.85
C GLY A 115 -3.13 -0.29 5.86
N LEU A 116 -1.96 -0.92 5.89
CA LEU A 116 -0.87 -0.48 6.76
C LEU A 116 -0.29 0.89 6.39
N LEU A 117 -0.27 1.25 5.10
CA LEU A 117 0.04 2.62 4.68
C LEU A 117 -0.99 3.60 5.24
N LEU A 118 -2.29 3.32 5.09
CA LEU A 118 -3.35 4.19 5.60
C LEU A 118 -3.21 4.41 7.10
N THR A 119 -2.93 3.35 7.85
CA THR A 119 -2.58 3.45 9.27
C THR A 119 -1.37 4.37 9.51
N ARG A 120 -0.28 4.17 8.75
CA ARG A 120 0.95 4.97 8.90
C ARG A 120 0.76 6.45 8.57
N LEU A 121 -0.10 6.78 7.60
CA LEU A 121 -0.42 8.16 7.22
C LEU A 121 -1.17 8.90 8.33
N THR A 122 -2.00 8.20 9.09
CA THR A 122 -2.78 8.79 10.20
C THR A 122 -2.04 8.82 11.54
N LYS A 123 -0.98 8.02 11.69
CA LYS A 123 -0.22 7.88 12.94
C LYS A 123 1.06 8.70 12.90
N SER A 124 1.40 9.33 14.03
CA SER A 124 2.64 10.12 14.16
C SER A 124 3.89 9.28 14.39
N THR A 125 3.74 8.06 14.91
CA THR A 125 4.83 7.14 15.24
C THR A 125 4.96 5.97 14.27
N GLU A 126 6.14 5.37 14.25
CA GLU A 126 6.46 4.19 13.44
C GLU A 126 5.80 2.92 14.02
N PHE A 127 5.74 1.88 13.19
CA PHE A 127 5.33 0.55 13.62
C PHE A 127 6.41 -0.10 14.49
N ASP A 128 6.00 -0.76 15.57
CA ASP A 128 6.88 -1.61 16.37
C ASP A 128 7.06 -2.96 15.67
N GLU A 129 8.19 -3.12 14.97
CA GLU A 129 8.53 -4.29 14.18
C GLU A 129 8.56 -5.61 14.99
N THR A 130 8.53 -5.54 16.32
CA THR A 130 8.55 -6.71 17.19
C THR A 130 7.16 -7.23 17.57
N LYS A 131 6.13 -6.38 17.55
CA LYS A 131 4.81 -6.69 18.15
C LYS A 131 3.80 -7.36 17.22
N LEU A 132 3.96 -7.21 15.89
CA LEU A 132 3.06 -7.79 14.87
C LEU A 132 1.56 -7.40 15.02
N ASP A 133 1.25 -6.39 15.82
CA ASP A 133 -0.09 -5.88 16.15
C ASP A 133 -0.53 -4.73 15.23
N TYR A 134 0.12 -4.58 14.07
CA TYR A 134 -0.03 -3.44 13.15
C TYR A 134 -1.48 -3.15 12.72
N LEU A 135 -2.31 -4.20 12.63
CA LEU A 135 -3.71 -4.06 12.24
C LEU A 135 -4.56 -3.41 13.33
N SER A 136 -4.23 -3.63 14.60
CA SER A 136 -4.98 -3.06 15.74
C SER A 136 -4.88 -1.53 15.80
N GLU A 137 -3.84 -0.97 15.17
CA GLU A 137 -3.61 0.47 15.09
C GLU A 137 -4.40 1.15 13.94
N MET A 138 -5.13 0.39 13.12
CA MET A 138 -5.84 0.92 11.96
C MET A 138 -6.98 1.89 12.39
N PRO A 139 -7.12 3.06 11.74
CA PRO A 139 -8.19 4.01 12.02
C PRO A 139 -9.59 3.40 11.89
N TYR A 140 -10.53 3.88 12.70
CA TYR A 140 -11.90 3.37 12.74
C TYR A 140 -12.64 3.51 11.40
N GLU A 141 -12.29 4.53 10.62
CA GLU A 141 -12.82 4.79 9.29
C GLU A 141 -12.57 3.60 8.33
N TYR A 142 -11.51 2.81 8.58
CA TYR A 142 -11.15 1.62 7.82
C TYR A 142 -11.54 0.32 8.51
N ARG A 143 -12.50 0.35 9.44
CA ARG A 143 -12.92 -0.82 10.23
C ARG A 143 -13.29 -2.05 9.38
N LEU A 144 -13.96 -1.86 8.24
CA LEU A 144 -14.30 -2.98 7.36
C LEU A 144 -13.04 -3.66 6.79
N LEU A 145 -12.04 -2.85 6.41
CA LEU A 145 -10.73 -3.36 5.96
C LEU A 145 -10.00 -4.07 7.10
N TYR A 146 -10.02 -3.49 8.31
CA TYR A 146 -9.48 -4.15 9.50
C TYR A 146 -10.14 -5.50 9.75
N GLU A 147 -11.48 -5.60 9.74
CA GLU A 147 -12.20 -6.86 9.97
C GLU A 147 -11.86 -7.92 8.91
N PHE A 148 -11.75 -7.52 7.64
CA PHE A 148 -11.29 -8.38 6.56
C PHE A 148 -9.86 -8.92 6.80
N LEU A 149 -8.91 -8.03 7.09
CA LEU A 149 -7.50 -8.40 7.30
C LEU A 149 -7.28 -9.16 8.61
N ASN A 150 -8.02 -8.83 9.66
CA ASN A 150 -7.91 -9.50 10.95
C ASN A 150 -8.43 -10.94 10.88
N THR A 151 -9.38 -11.24 9.99
CA THR A 151 -9.81 -12.63 9.74
C THR A 151 -8.69 -13.49 9.18
N GLY A 152 -7.88 -12.95 8.27
CA GLY A 152 -6.79 -13.69 7.61
C GLY A 152 -5.51 -13.74 8.45
N CYS A 153 -5.00 -12.57 8.84
CA CYS A 153 -3.70 -12.39 9.50
C CYS A 153 -3.82 -11.65 10.83
N GLY A 154 -4.99 -11.71 11.48
CA GLY A 154 -5.19 -11.11 12.80
C GLY A 154 -4.21 -11.63 13.84
N GLU A 155 -4.40 -11.20 15.08
CA GLU A 155 -3.54 -11.47 16.25
C GLU A 155 -3.49 -12.95 16.68
N SER A 156 -3.27 -13.85 15.73
CA SER A 156 -2.89 -15.22 15.97
C SER A 156 -1.47 -15.19 16.51
N LYS A 157 -1.32 -15.55 17.78
CA LYS A 157 0.00 -15.89 18.39
C LYS A 157 0.78 -16.96 17.61
N TYR A 158 0.17 -17.58 16.60
CA TYR A 158 0.70 -18.70 15.83
C TYR A 158 0.65 -18.43 14.31
N LEU A 159 1.00 -17.22 13.88
CA LEU A 159 1.23 -16.96 12.46
C LEU A 159 2.42 -17.81 11.96
N PRO A 160 2.35 -18.38 10.74
CA PRO A 160 3.47 -19.12 10.16
C PRO A 160 4.72 -18.25 10.05
N GLY A 161 5.90 -18.82 10.26
CA GLY A 161 7.17 -18.07 10.24
C GLY A 161 7.40 -17.26 8.96
N ILE A 162 7.02 -17.83 7.81
CA ILE A 162 7.04 -17.15 6.51
C ILE A 162 6.18 -15.87 6.50
N VAL A 163 4.98 -15.94 7.07
CA VAL A 163 4.05 -14.80 7.17
C VAL A 163 4.60 -13.77 8.14
N VAL A 164 5.12 -14.20 9.30
CA VAL A 164 5.74 -13.31 10.29
C VAL A 164 6.90 -12.53 9.69
N VAL A 165 7.83 -13.21 9.00
CA VAL A 165 8.96 -12.55 8.33
C VAL A 165 8.47 -11.55 7.30
N ALA A 166 7.46 -11.90 6.51
CA ALA A 166 6.92 -11.00 5.50
C ALA A 166 6.23 -9.76 6.12
N LEU A 167 5.44 -9.93 7.18
CA LEU A 167 4.81 -8.82 7.90
C LEU A 167 5.84 -7.85 8.49
N LYS A 168 6.90 -8.37 9.12
CA LYS A 168 8.01 -7.54 9.63
C LYS A 168 8.70 -6.76 8.51
N ASN A 169 8.92 -7.40 7.36
CA ASN A 169 9.53 -6.73 6.20
C ASN A 169 8.62 -5.63 5.64
N ILE A 170 7.31 -5.85 5.60
CA ILE A 170 6.33 -4.83 5.18
C ILE A 170 6.37 -3.65 6.16
N ALA A 171 6.27 -3.91 7.47
CA ALA A 171 6.29 -2.87 8.50
C ALA A 171 7.57 -2.03 8.43
N LYS A 172 8.73 -2.69 8.31
CA LYS A 172 10.03 -2.04 8.05
C LYS A 172 9.96 -1.09 6.86
N ASN A 173 9.48 -1.58 5.72
CA ASN A 173 9.42 -0.76 4.50
C ASN A 173 8.44 0.41 4.62
N ILE A 174 7.34 0.24 5.36
CA ILE A 174 6.40 1.34 5.62
C ILE A 174 7.00 2.38 6.58
N ASN A 175 7.83 1.96 7.54
CA ASN A 175 8.58 2.87 8.40
C ASN A 175 9.60 3.73 7.62
N LEU A 176 10.09 3.26 6.46
CA LEU A 176 10.98 4.05 5.58
C LEU A 176 10.28 5.22 4.86
N ILE A 177 8.96 5.41 5.05
CA ILE A 177 8.20 6.47 4.40
C ILE A 177 8.39 7.79 5.14
N ASN A 178 8.85 8.82 4.43
CA ASN A 178 8.84 10.17 4.93
C ASN A 178 7.46 10.80 4.73
N ILE A 179 6.59 10.65 5.73
CA ILE A 179 5.18 11.12 5.66
C ILE A 179 5.10 12.63 5.37
N ALA A 180 6.02 13.43 5.94
CA ALA A 180 6.02 14.88 5.72
C ALA A 180 6.33 15.25 4.26
N GLU A 181 7.34 14.62 3.64
CA GLU A 181 7.68 14.86 2.24
C GLU A 181 6.59 14.35 1.29
N ILE A 182 6.00 13.18 1.59
CA ILE A 182 4.87 12.65 0.81
C ILE A 182 3.68 13.61 0.89
N ASN A 183 3.30 14.08 2.07
CA ASN A 183 2.21 15.04 2.22
C ASN A 183 2.49 16.34 1.43
N HIS A 184 3.71 16.87 1.53
CA HIS A 184 4.11 18.07 0.80
C HIS A 184 4.08 17.90 -0.72
N GLU A 185 4.42 16.73 -1.26
CA GLU A 185 4.32 16.45 -2.70
C GLU A 185 2.86 16.41 -3.17
N PHE A 186 1.97 15.79 -2.41
CA PHE A 186 0.54 15.74 -2.75
C PHE A 186 -0.16 17.10 -2.62
N GLU A 187 0.20 17.90 -1.61
CA GLU A 187 -0.27 19.29 -1.48
C GLU A 187 0.08 20.14 -2.72
N LYS A 188 1.29 19.98 -3.26
CA LYS A 188 1.72 20.66 -4.50
C LYS A 188 0.88 20.28 -5.72
N GLU A 189 0.36 19.05 -5.77
CA GLU A 189 -0.55 18.60 -6.83
C GLU A 189 -1.99 19.14 -6.67
N GLY A 190 -2.27 19.92 -5.61
CA GLY A 190 -3.62 20.42 -5.30
C GLY A 190 -4.55 19.34 -4.76
N LYS A 191 -3.99 18.22 -4.32
CA LYS A 191 -4.69 17.04 -3.79
C LYS A 191 -4.35 16.96 -2.29
N GLY A 192 -5.21 17.46 -1.41
CA GLY A 192 -4.98 17.42 0.05
C GLY A 192 -4.86 15.99 0.62
N GLU A 193 -4.88 15.80 1.94
CA GLU A 193 -4.70 14.48 2.59
C GLU A 193 -5.63 13.39 2.06
N SER A 194 -6.91 13.71 1.79
CA SER A 194 -7.89 12.80 1.18
C SER A 194 -7.48 12.33 -0.22
N GLY A 195 -6.64 13.12 -0.90
CA GLY A 195 -6.07 12.81 -2.20
C GLY A 195 -5.01 11.73 -2.16
N ILE A 196 -4.25 11.59 -1.07
CA ILE A 196 -3.22 10.56 -0.96
C ILE A 196 -3.88 9.17 -0.99
N ALA A 197 -4.86 8.95 -0.11
CA ALA A 197 -5.54 7.66 0.00
C ALA A 197 -6.29 7.24 -1.29
N VAL A 198 -6.78 8.19 -2.09
CA VAL A 198 -7.54 7.90 -3.32
C VAL A 198 -6.62 7.81 -4.53
N TYR A 199 -5.79 8.83 -4.78
CA TYR A 199 -4.99 8.91 -6.02
C TYR A 199 -3.77 7.97 -5.98
N LEU A 200 -3.23 7.68 -4.80
CA LEU A 200 -2.11 6.74 -4.69
C LEU A 200 -2.55 5.30 -4.97
N TYR A 201 -3.78 4.93 -4.62
CA TYR A 201 -4.28 3.56 -4.78
C TYR A 201 -4.27 3.11 -6.24
N GLU A 202 -4.74 3.95 -7.16
CA GLU A 202 -4.75 3.61 -8.59
C GLU A 202 -3.35 3.42 -9.15
N ASP A 203 -2.42 4.32 -8.82
CA ASP A 203 -1.03 4.22 -9.28
C ASP A 203 -0.31 3.01 -8.66
N PHE A 204 -0.59 2.72 -7.39
CA PHE A 204 -0.15 1.50 -6.70
C PHE A 204 -0.61 0.24 -7.44
N LEU A 205 -1.89 0.15 -7.78
CA LEU A 205 -2.46 -1.02 -8.45
C LEU A 205 -1.86 -1.21 -9.85
N LYS A 206 -1.70 -0.12 -10.61
CA LYS A 206 -1.04 -0.18 -11.92
C LYS A 206 0.39 -0.71 -11.80
N GLU A 207 1.14 -0.24 -10.82
CA GLU A 207 2.52 -0.69 -10.62
C GLU A 207 2.58 -2.15 -10.14
N TYR A 208 1.64 -2.58 -9.31
CA TYR A 208 1.50 -3.99 -8.92
C TYR A 208 1.21 -4.89 -10.13
N ASP A 209 0.29 -4.50 -11.01
CA ASP A 209 -0.07 -5.29 -12.19
C ASP A 209 1.10 -5.42 -13.19
N LYS A 210 1.93 -4.37 -13.32
CA LYS A 210 3.19 -4.46 -14.09
C LYS A 210 4.13 -5.54 -13.53
N LEU A 211 4.24 -5.66 -12.20
CA LEU A 211 5.03 -6.72 -11.56
C LEU A 211 4.42 -8.11 -11.77
N LYS A 212 3.08 -8.21 -11.83
CA LYS A 212 2.37 -9.46 -12.14
C LYS A 212 2.53 -9.90 -13.60
N GLY A 213 2.91 -8.99 -14.50
CA GLY A 213 3.02 -9.25 -15.93
C GLY A 213 1.67 -9.23 -16.65
N THR A 214 0.66 -8.57 -16.07
CA THR A 214 -0.68 -8.39 -16.67
C THR A 214 -0.83 -6.97 -17.22
N GLU A 215 -1.52 -6.82 -18.36
CA GLU A 215 -1.69 -5.54 -19.09
C GLU A 215 -2.32 -4.40 -18.25
N GLU A 216 -2.04 -3.17 -18.69
CA GLU A 216 -2.43 -1.90 -18.05
C GLU A 216 -3.94 -1.81 -17.73
N ARG A 217 -4.28 -1.44 -16.48
CA ARG A 217 -5.65 -1.06 -16.12
C ARG A 217 -6.05 0.18 -16.93
N LYS A 218 -7.19 0.10 -17.63
CA LYS A 218 -7.81 1.28 -18.23
C LYS A 218 -8.20 2.25 -17.13
N GLU A 219 -7.69 3.48 -17.20
CA GLU A 219 -8.13 4.56 -16.32
C GLU A 219 -9.64 4.81 -16.46
N SER A 220 -10.33 4.92 -15.34
CA SER A 220 -11.76 5.25 -15.29
C SER A 220 -11.94 6.75 -15.54
N GLY A 221 -12.39 7.11 -16.75
CA GLY A 221 -12.72 8.48 -17.12
C GLY A 221 -14.12 8.90 -16.70
N VAL A 222 -14.28 10.15 -16.24
CA VAL A 222 -15.56 10.75 -15.88
C VAL A 222 -16.15 11.52 -17.07
N TYR A 223 -17.35 11.16 -17.52
CA TYR A 223 -18.10 11.92 -18.53
C TYR A 223 -19.26 12.68 -17.88
N LEU A 224 -19.26 14.02 -18.00
CA LEU A 224 -20.34 14.88 -17.49
C LEU A 224 -21.45 15.09 -18.54
N ILE A 225 -22.68 14.68 -18.22
CA ILE A 225 -23.88 14.91 -19.04
C ILE A 225 -24.47 16.27 -18.63
N LYS A 226 -24.21 17.34 -19.41
CA LYS A 226 -24.77 18.68 -19.12
C LYS A 226 -25.96 19.10 -19.99
N THR A 227 -26.21 18.47 -21.14
CA THR A 227 -26.99 19.15 -22.20
C THR A 227 -28.41 18.65 -22.46
N LYS A 228 -28.87 17.52 -21.87
CA LYS A 228 -30.15 16.89 -22.29
C LYS A 228 -31.37 17.13 -21.39
N PHE A 229 -31.23 17.59 -20.15
CA PHE A 229 -32.31 17.49 -19.15
C PHE A 229 -32.87 18.81 -18.61
N ASN A 230 -32.54 19.96 -19.22
CA ASN A 230 -33.03 21.29 -18.79
C ASN A 230 -32.88 21.52 -17.27
N LYS A 231 -31.74 21.09 -16.72
CA LYS A 231 -31.35 21.19 -15.31
C LYS A 231 -30.29 22.27 -15.18
N SER A 232 -30.69 23.44 -14.66
CA SER A 232 -29.86 24.65 -14.57
C SER A 232 -28.57 24.44 -13.77
N TYR A 233 -28.59 23.51 -12.80
CA TYR A 233 -27.44 23.19 -11.95
C TYR A 233 -26.86 21.79 -12.25
N GLY A 234 -27.41 21.06 -13.22
CA GLY A 234 -26.92 19.75 -13.68
C GLY A 234 -27.07 18.68 -12.60
N CYS A 235 -25.99 17.98 -12.27
CA CYS A 235 -25.97 16.98 -11.20
C CYS A 235 -26.19 17.54 -9.78
N LEU A 236 -26.25 18.87 -9.63
CA LEU A 236 -26.46 19.55 -8.35
C LEU A 236 -27.91 20.01 -8.13
N ASP A 237 -28.79 19.81 -9.11
CA ASP A 237 -30.21 20.09 -8.91
C ASP A 237 -30.79 19.16 -7.83
N LYS A 238 -31.62 19.71 -6.93
CA LYS A 238 -32.21 19.00 -5.76
C LYS A 238 -32.93 17.69 -6.10
N ASP A 239 -33.45 17.58 -7.32
CA ASP A 239 -34.23 16.42 -7.77
C ASP A 239 -33.37 15.43 -8.58
N VAL A 240 -32.05 15.64 -8.65
CA VAL A 240 -31.10 14.77 -9.35
C VAL A 240 -30.36 13.93 -8.31
N LYS A 241 -30.46 12.60 -8.46
CA LYS A 241 -29.68 11.64 -7.66
C LYS A 241 -28.48 11.18 -8.48
N VAL A 242 -27.29 11.21 -7.88
CA VAL A 242 -26.06 10.68 -8.48
C VAL A 242 -25.80 9.29 -7.88
N LEU A 243 -25.58 8.31 -8.75
CA LEU A 243 -25.25 6.95 -8.36
C LEU A 243 -24.08 6.47 -9.20
N ASP A 244 -23.07 5.94 -8.53
CA ASP A 244 -21.93 5.28 -9.16
C ASP A 244 -21.95 3.79 -8.81
N PHE A 245 -22.42 2.98 -9.75
CA PHE A 245 -22.54 1.53 -9.57
C PHE A 245 -21.18 0.83 -9.49
N ALA A 246 -20.11 1.48 -9.96
CA ALA A 246 -18.76 0.93 -10.01
C ALA A 246 -17.76 1.99 -9.51
N CYS A 247 -18.03 2.49 -8.31
CA CYS A 247 -17.35 3.63 -7.69
C CYS A 247 -15.81 3.50 -7.66
N GLY A 248 -15.29 2.27 -7.61
CA GLY A 248 -13.85 2.04 -7.53
C GLY A 248 -13.26 2.74 -6.32
N THR A 249 -12.29 3.62 -6.54
CA THR A 249 -11.71 4.51 -5.51
C THR A 249 -12.56 5.71 -5.12
N GLY A 250 -13.73 5.87 -5.74
CA GLY A 250 -14.63 6.98 -5.48
C GLY A 250 -14.24 8.29 -6.14
N THR A 251 -13.31 8.28 -7.10
CA THR A 251 -12.85 9.50 -7.79
C THR A 251 -14.00 10.28 -8.43
N PHE A 252 -14.99 9.59 -9.01
CA PHE A 252 -16.17 10.23 -9.58
C PHE A 252 -17.02 10.94 -8.52
N ILE A 253 -17.35 10.24 -7.43
CA ILE A 253 -18.11 10.82 -6.32
C ILE A 253 -17.33 11.98 -5.67
N ASN A 254 -16.02 11.84 -5.48
CA ASN A 254 -15.16 12.91 -4.99
C ASN A 254 -15.16 14.13 -5.93
N SER A 255 -15.14 13.92 -7.24
CA SER A 255 -15.24 14.99 -8.23
C SER A 255 -16.60 15.71 -8.17
N VAL A 256 -17.68 14.97 -7.97
CA VAL A 256 -19.02 15.54 -7.76
C VAL A 256 -19.07 16.36 -6.47
N TYR A 257 -18.44 15.89 -5.39
CA TYR A 257 -18.33 16.61 -4.12
C TYR A 257 -17.52 17.91 -4.24
N GLU A 258 -16.35 17.88 -4.88
CA GLU A 258 -15.54 19.09 -5.14
C GLU A 258 -16.32 20.10 -6.00
N LEU A 259 -17.09 19.63 -7.00
CA LEU A 259 -17.99 20.49 -7.78
C LEU A 259 -19.09 21.16 -6.92
N MET A 260 -19.61 20.46 -5.90
CA MET A 260 -20.54 21.05 -4.92
C MET A 260 -19.86 22.15 -4.13
N LEU A 261 -18.69 21.89 -3.55
CA LEU A 261 -17.94 22.85 -2.75
C LEU A 261 -17.56 24.11 -3.54
N CYS A 262 -17.15 23.96 -4.80
CA CYS A 262 -16.80 25.10 -5.66
C CYS A 262 -17.99 26.04 -5.94
N LYS A 263 -19.23 25.52 -5.94
CA LYS A 263 -20.44 26.30 -6.25
C LYS A 263 -21.17 26.83 -5.01
N SER A 264 -20.98 26.22 -3.83
CA SER A 264 -21.73 26.56 -2.62
C SER A 264 -21.08 27.62 -1.72
N GLN A 265 -19.79 27.96 -1.92
CA GLN A 265 -19.03 28.74 -0.93
C GLN A 265 -18.13 29.84 -1.50
N SER A 266 -18.05 30.96 -0.75
CA SER A 266 -17.07 32.03 -0.98
C SER A 266 -15.63 31.48 -0.77
N PRO A 267 -14.59 32.09 -1.37
CA PRO A 267 -13.21 31.57 -1.30
C PRO A 267 -12.69 31.34 0.13
N LEU A 268 -13.17 32.11 1.11
CA LEU A 268 -12.77 32.05 2.52
C LEU A 268 -13.38 30.84 3.27
N GLU A 269 -14.58 30.39 2.90
CA GLU A 269 -15.23 29.22 3.51
C GLU A 269 -14.68 27.90 2.98
N ARG A 270 -14.07 27.90 1.78
CA ARG A 270 -13.47 26.69 1.18
C ARG A 270 -12.25 26.17 1.96
N GLN A 271 -11.52 27.05 2.65
CA GLN A 271 -10.33 26.66 3.43
C GLN A 271 -10.68 26.03 4.79
N SER A 272 -11.85 26.32 5.35
CA SER A 272 -12.28 25.76 6.65
C SER A 272 -12.94 24.38 6.50
N VAL A 273 -13.57 24.09 5.36
CA VAL A 273 -14.16 22.76 5.08
C VAL A 273 -13.12 21.71 4.71
N LYS A 274 -12.04 22.08 3.99
CA LYS A 274 -10.94 21.13 3.64
C LYS A 274 -10.06 20.71 4.83
N LYS A 275 -10.24 21.32 6.01
CA LYS A 275 -9.49 21.04 7.25
C LYS A 275 -10.29 20.22 8.27
N ARG A 276 -11.50 19.78 7.93
CA ARG A 276 -12.36 18.94 8.79
C ARG A 276 -12.41 17.51 8.29
#